data_AF-A0A662HVX3-F1
#
_entry.id   AF-A0A662HVX3-F1
#
_cell.length_a   1.000
_cell.length_b   1.000
_cell.length_c   1.000
_cell.angle_alpha   90.00
_cell.angle_beta   90.00
_cell.angle_gamma   90.00
#
_symmetry.space_group_name_H-M   'P 1'
#
loop_
_entity.id
_entity.type
_entity.pdbx_description
1 polymer ?
#
loop_
_entity_poly.entity_id
_entity_poly.type
_entity_poly.pdbx_seq_one_letter_code
_entity_poly.pdbx_strand_id
1 'polypeptide(L)'
;MAETVFIEKFLTRLAISMFIALVTLTLVGEKRVDVYVTVFILIYFILLALYSPLPKEVEKGISVISKILITIFIIIISFRILEIIAPTIIISILRP
;
A
#
# COMPACT_ATOMS: atom_id res chain seq x y z
N MET A 1 -16.96 -5.17 22.25
CA MET A 1 -16.52 -3.86 22.79
C MET A 1 -15.01 -3.67 22.66
N ALA A 2 -14.17 -4.65 23.00
CA ALA A 2 -12.72 -4.54 22.79
C ALA A 2 -12.30 -4.54 21.29
N GLU A 3 -13.03 -5.27 20.45
CA GLU A 3 -12.78 -5.36 19.00
C GLU A 3 -13.06 -4.06 18.24
N THR A 4 -14.18 -3.39 18.51
CA THR A 4 -14.52 -2.11 17.89
C THR A 4 -13.46 -1.06 18.22
N VAL A 5 -12.98 -1.06 19.46
CA VAL A 5 -11.88 -0.20 19.91
C VAL A 5 -10.57 -0.53 19.18
N PHE A 6 -10.29 -1.81 18.89
CA PHE A 6 -9.13 -2.20 18.09
C PHE A 6 -9.23 -1.66 16.66
N ILE A 7 -10.38 -1.87 16.01
CA ILE A 7 -10.63 -1.43 14.63
C ILE A 7 -10.52 0.10 14.54
N GLU A 8 -11.15 0.83 15.46
CA GLU A 8 -11.10 2.29 15.52
C GLU A 8 -9.67 2.80 15.69
N LYS A 9 -8.89 2.22 16.61
CA LYS A 9 -7.48 2.59 16.81
C LYS A 9 -6.65 2.30 15.57
N PHE A 10 -6.83 1.13 14.95
CA PHE A 10 -6.11 0.75 13.74
C PHE A 10 -6.42 1.71 12.59
N LEU A 11 -7.70 1.95 12.30
CA LEU A 11 -8.14 2.85 11.22
C LEU A 11 -7.69 4.28 11.46
N THR A 12 -7.74 4.77 12.71
CA THR A 12 -7.28 6.11 13.06
C THR A 12 -5.79 6.27 12.79
N ARG A 13 -4.96 5.29 13.21
CA ARG A 13 -3.51 5.34 12.94
C ARG A 13 -3.19 5.19 11.46
N LEU A 14 -3.95 4.35 10.75
CA LEU A 14 -3.83 4.19 9.31
C LEU A 14 -4.12 5.51 8.58
N ALA A 15 -5.23 6.16 8.91
CA ALA A 15 -5.63 7.42 8.31
C ALA A 15 -4.59 8.53 8.56
N ILE A 16 -4.09 8.65 9.79
CA ILE A 16 -3.05 9.63 10.15
C ILE A 16 -1.77 9.37 9.35
N SER A 17 -1.30 8.11 9.31
CA SER A 17 -0.08 7.76 8.57
C SER A 17 -0.22 8.00 7.07
N MET A 18 -1.36 7.64 6.47
CA MET A 18 -1.65 7.93 5.06
C MET A 18 -1.72 9.43 4.79
N PHE A 19 -2.30 10.22 5.69
CA PHE A 19 -2.36 11.67 5.55
C PHE A 19 -0.97 12.30 5.61
N ILE A 20 -0.13 11.89 6.56
CA ILE A 20 1.26 12.34 6.65
C ILE A 20 2.03 11.99 5.37
N ALA A 21 1.86 10.77 4.86
CA ALA A 21 2.49 10.34 3.62
C ALA A 21 2.01 11.15 2.41
N LEU A 22 0.70 11.41 2.31
CA LEU A 22 0.11 12.24 1.26
C LEU A 22 0.73 13.64 1.24
N VAL A 23 0.75 14.32 2.38
CA VAL A 23 1.32 15.65 2.53
C VAL A 23 2.81 15.63 2.18
N THR A 24 3.57 14.65 2.69
CA THR A 24 5.00 14.52 2.43
C THR A 24 5.30 14.34 0.94
N LEU A 25 4.59 13.42 0.27
CA LEU A 25 4.77 13.18 -1.16
C LEU A 25 4.39 14.41 -2.00
N THR A 26 3.33 15.12 -1.59
CA THR A 26 2.91 16.36 -2.24
C THR A 26 3.96 17.46 -2.08
N LEU A 27 4.54 17.61 -0.89
CA LEU A 27 5.59 18.61 -0.61
C LEU A 27 6.89 18.34 -1.38
N VAL A 28 7.23 17.06 -1.58
CA VAL A 28 8.38 16.65 -2.42
C VAL A 28 8.08 16.86 -3.92
N GLY A 29 6.83 17.16 -4.28
CA GLY A 29 6.41 17.41 -5.65
C GLY A 29 6.20 16.15 -6.47
N GLU A 30 5.99 15.00 -5.82
CA GLU A 30 5.69 13.75 -6.51
C GLU A 30 4.33 13.83 -7.21
N LYS A 31 4.25 13.42 -8.47
CA LYS A 31 3.04 13.49 -9.30
C LYS A 31 2.54 12.12 -9.76
N ARG A 32 3.37 11.10 -9.63
CA ARG A 32 3.11 9.75 -10.13
C ARG A 32 2.21 8.99 -9.17
N VAL A 33 0.99 8.70 -9.60
CA VAL A 33 -0.06 8.07 -8.78
C VAL A 33 0.38 6.72 -8.19
N ASP A 34 1.13 5.93 -8.95
CA ASP A 34 1.62 4.63 -8.52
C ASP A 34 2.57 4.71 -7.31
N VAL A 35 3.32 5.81 -7.14
CA VAL A 35 4.16 6.03 -5.95
C VAL A 35 3.28 6.23 -4.72
N TYR A 36 2.22 7.03 -4.82
CA TYR A 36 1.25 7.23 -3.74
C TYR A 36 0.59 5.91 -3.34
N VAL A 37 0.10 5.14 -4.32
CA VAL A 37 -0.54 3.83 -4.09
C VAL A 37 0.44 2.87 -3.42
N THR A 38 1.67 2.79 -3.91
CA THR A 38 2.72 1.92 -3.36
C THR A 38 3.03 2.26 -1.90
N VAL A 39 3.21 3.55 -1.57
CA VAL A 39 3.49 3.99 -0.21
C VAL A 39 2.30 3.72 0.72
N PHE A 40 1.06 3.92 0.26
CA PHE A 40 -0.12 3.65 1.07
C PHE A 40 -0.29 2.15 1.37
N ILE A 41 -0.06 1.29 0.38
CA ILE A 41 -0.07 -0.16 0.57
C ILE A 41 1.02 -0.58 1.57
N LEU A 42 2.21 -0.01 1.44
CA LEU A 42 3.32 -0.28 2.36
C LEU A 42 2.97 0.13 3.80
N ILE A 43 2.40 1.32 4.00
CA ILE A 43 1.94 1.80 5.31
C ILE A 43 0.90 0.85 5.91
N TYR A 44 -0.06 0.41 5.10
CA TYR A 44 -1.06 -0.57 5.54
C TYR A 44 -0.40 -1.86 6.06
N PHE A 45 0.56 -2.43 5.31
CA PHE A 45 1.23 -3.67 5.74
C PHE A 45 2.12 -3.48 6.97
N ILE A 46 2.83 -2.34 7.08
CA ILE A 46 3.63 -2.02 8.26
C ILE A 46 2.73 -1.95 9.49
N LEU A 47 1.63 -1.21 9.42
CA LEU A 47 0.70 -1.10 10.54
C LEU A 47 0.04 -2.44 10.86
N LEU A 48 -0.32 -3.21 9.84
CA LEU A 48 -0.88 -4.53 10.04
C LEU A 48 0.07 -5.46 10.80
N ALA A 49 1.36 -5.44 10.45
CA ALA A 49 2.39 -6.21 11.14
C ALA A 49 2.57 -5.75 12.60
N LEU A 50 2.53 -4.43 12.84
CA LEU A 50 2.64 -3.85 14.19
C LEU A 50 1.47 -4.17 15.12
N TYR A 51 0.29 -4.45 14.56
CA TYR A 51 -0.94 -4.72 15.31
C TYR A 51 -1.27 -6.23 15.43
N SER A 52 -0.40 -7.10 14.93
CA SER A 52 -0.53 -8.56 15.04
C SER A 52 -0.27 -9.03 16.49
N PRO A 53 -0.98 -10.05 17.02
CA PRO A 53 -2.01 -10.87 16.35
C PRO A 53 -3.38 -10.21 16.31
N LEU A 54 -4.10 -10.43 15.20
CA LEU A 54 -5.42 -9.85 14.96
C LEU A 54 -6.52 -10.69 15.64
N PRO A 55 -7.65 -10.08 16.03
CA PRO A 55 -8.84 -10.82 16.43
C PRO A 55 -9.38 -11.70 15.28
N LYS A 56 -9.84 -12.91 15.59
CA LYS A 56 -10.25 -13.93 14.60
C LYS A 56 -11.40 -13.48 13.70
N GLU A 57 -12.28 -12.59 14.17
CA GLU A 57 -13.40 -12.10 13.37
C GLU A 57 -12.95 -11.17 12.24
N VAL A 58 -11.94 -10.32 12.48
CA VAL A 58 -11.42 -9.38 11.47
C VAL A 58 -10.30 -9.97 10.61
N GLU A 59 -9.66 -11.02 11.10
CA GLU A 59 -8.55 -11.70 10.43
C GLU A 59 -8.92 -12.14 9.01
N LYS A 60 -10.12 -12.70 8.79
CA LYS A 60 -10.56 -13.14 7.46
C LYS A 60 -10.67 -11.99 6.46
N GLY A 61 -11.33 -10.89 6.86
CA GLY A 61 -11.52 -9.73 6.00
C GLY A 61 -10.18 -9.05 5.68
N ILE A 62 -9.37 -8.84 6.71
CA ILE A 62 -8.03 -8.29 6.57
C ILE A 62 -7.14 -9.19 5.70
N SER A 63 -7.23 -10.51 5.82
CA SER A 63 -6.48 -11.45 4.98
C SER A 63 -6.82 -11.30 3.49
N VAL A 64 -8.10 -11.13 3.15
CA VAL A 64 -8.54 -10.91 1.77
C VAL A 64 -8.03 -9.57 1.24
N ILE A 65 -8.19 -8.49 2.03
CA ILE A 65 -7.69 -7.16 1.65
C ILE A 65 -6.17 -7.21 1.45
N SER A 66 -5.45 -7.83 2.37
CA SER A 66 -3.99 -8.02 2.29
C SER A 66 -3.59 -8.78 1.03
N LYS A 67 -4.31 -9.85 0.65
CA LYS A 67 -4.02 -10.56 -0.61
C LYS A 67 -4.21 -9.66 -1.83
N ILE A 68 -5.27 -8.86 -1.88
CA ILE A 68 -5.52 -7.94 -3.00
C ILE A 68 -4.43 -6.87 -3.07
N LEU A 69 -4.11 -6.23 -1.94
CA LEU A 69 -3.13 -5.16 -1.87
C LEU A 69 -1.72 -5.65 -2.19
N ILE A 70 -1.31 -6.85 -1.73
CA ILE A 70 0.02 -7.38 -2.07
C ILE A 70 0.12 -7.71 -3.55
N THR A 71 -0.95 -8.22 -4.17
CA THR A 71 -0.97 -8.46 -5.62
C THR A 71 -0.80 -7.16 -6.39
N ILE A 72 -1.55 -6.11 -6.04
CA ILE A 72 -1.43 -4.78 -6.67
C ILE A 72 -0.01 -4.23 -6.48
N PHE A 73 0.54 -4.35 -5.28
CA PHE A 73 1.89 -3.90 -4.96
C PHE A 73 2.95 -4.60 -5.81
N ILE A 74 2.89 -5.92 -5.92
CA ILE A 74 3.82 -6.71 -6.74
C ILE A 74 3.75 -6.28 -8.20
N ILE A 75 2.54 -6.06 -8.74
CA ILE A 75 2.36 -5.60 -10.12
C ILE A 75 3.04 -4.23 -10.32
N ILE A 76 2.72 -3.24 -9.47
CA ILE A 76 3.29 -1.89 -9.58
C ILE A 76 4.81 -1.92 -9.49
N ILE A 77 5.36 -2.62 -8.48
CA ILE A 77 6.80 -2.72 -8.27
C ILE A 77 7.49 -3.45 -9.43
N SER A 78 6.88 -4.50 -9.98
CA SER A 78 7.44 -5.22 -11.12
C SER A 78 7.58 -4.31 -12.34
N PHE A 79 6.56 -3.52 -12.65
CA PHE A 79 6.63 -2.53 -13.73
C PHE A 79 7.71 -1.48 -13.48
N ARG A 80 7.82 -0.98 -12.24
CA ARG A 80 8.86 0.00 -11.88
C ARG A 80 10.27 -0.58 -11.96
N ILE A 81 10.48 -1.81 -11.54
CA ILE A 81 11.77 -2.49 -11.67
C ILE A 81 12.14 -2.70 -13.15
N LEU A 82 11.18 -3.11 -13.98
CA LEU A 82 11.40 -3.27 -15.43
C LEU A 82 11.77 -1.96 -16.10
N GLU A 83 11.15 -0.84 -15.72
CA GLU A 83 11.47 0.49 -16.23
C GLU A 83 12.91 0.88 -15.92
N ILE A 84 13.40 0.55 -14.72
CA ILE A 84 14.76 0.86 -14.28
C ILE A 84 15.79 -0.06 -14.95
N ILE A 85 15.52 -1.36 -15.02
CA ILE A 85 16.49 -2.37 -15.47
C ILE A 85 16.51 -2.52 -17.01
N ALA A 86 15.35 -2.39 -17.66
CA ALA A 86 15.19 -2.68 -19.09
C ALA A 86 14.22 -1.69 -19.77
N PRO A 87 14.57 -0.39 -19.85
CA PRO A 87 13.70 0.64 -20.40
C PRO A 87 13.32 0.38 -21.88
N THR A 88 14.21 -0.23 -22.65
CA THR A 88 13.97 -0.60 -24.07
C THR A 88 12.87 -1.65 -24.24
N ILE A 89 12.71 -2.58 -23.30
CA ILE A 89 11.65 -3.60 -23.35
C ILE A 89 10.28 -2.93 -23.21
N ILE A 90 10.14 -1.99 -22.26
CA ILE A 90 8.89 -1.25 -22.07
C ILE A 90 8.51 -0.45 -23.32
N ILE A 91 9.48 0.22 -23.95
CA ILE A 91 9.25 0.98 -25.19
C ILE A 91 8.75 0.05 -26.31
N SER A 92 9.27 -1.17 -26.40
CA SER A 92 8.81 -2.15 -27.41
C SER A 92 7.42 -2.73 -27.14
N ILE A 93 6.99 -2.82 -25.88
CA ILE A 93 5.66 -3.34 -25.49
C ILE A 93 4.58 -2.27 -25.67
N LEU A 94 4.91 -1.00 -25.42
CA LEU A 94 3.96 0.12 -25.50
C LEU A 94 3.91 0.80 -26.87
N ARG A 95 4.83 0.48 -27.77
CA ARG A 95 4.81 0.96 -29.16
C ARG A 95 4.13 -0.11 -30.02
N PRO A 96 2.96 0.17 -30.61
CA PRO A 96 2.29 -0.76 -31.52
C PRO A 96 3.10 -1.03 -32.79
#